data_AF-A0A520UCW3-F1
#
_entry.id   AF-A0A520UCW3-F1
#
_cell.length_a   1.000
_cell.length_b   1.000
_cell.length_c   1.000
_cell.angle_alpha   90.00
_cell.angle_beta   90.00
_cell.angle_gamma   90.00
#
_symmetry.space_group_name_H-M   'P 1'
#
loop_
_entity.id
_entity.type
_entity.pdbx_description
1 polymer ?
#
loop_
_entity_poly.entity_id
_entity_poly.type
_entity_poly.pdbx_seq_one_letter_code
_entity_poly.pdbx_strand_id
1 'polypeptide(L)'
;MVKKINLIVATLYSIILAIVEAILNWGDWQYAPLWIVDYLIVIILLSAVFVFKKNIQRLMLLLGWAFSAGVMYMVLFINLEPTPTTIASPNIEGKLPLVGLALMVSIVGTVLTIIDSKNN
;
A
#
# COMPACT_ATOMS: atom_id res chain seq x y z
N MET A 1 1.96 -15.57 -17.14
CA MET A 1 1.03 -14.43 -17.26
C MET A 1 0.65 -14.04 -15.85
N VAL A 2 0.54 -12.74 -15.53
CA VAL A 2 0.11 -12.34 -14.18
C VAL A 2 -1.31 -12.88 -13.95
N LYS A 3 -1.53 -13.54 -12.82
CA LYS A 3 -2.84 -14.07 -12.44
C LYS A 3 -3.82 -12.91 -12.31
N LYS A 4 -5.02 -13.10 -12.88
CA LYS A 4 -6.12 -12.13 -12.80
C LYS A 4 -6.39 -11.68 -11.36
N ILE A 5 -6.22 -12.58 -10.39
CA ILE A 5 -6.44 -12.27 -8.97
C ILE A 5 -5.52 -11.15 -8.46
N ASN A 6 -4.23 -11.14 -8.85
CA ASN A 6 -3.28 -10.13 -8.39
C ASN A 6 -3.64 -8.74 -8.97
N LEU A 7 -4.10 -8.70 -10.21
CA LEU A 7 -4.58 -7.46 -10.84
C LEU A 7 -5.85 -6.91 -10.17
N ILE A 8 -6.79 -7.79 -9.80
CA ILE A 8 -8.01 -7.42 -9.08
C ILE A 8 -7.65 -6.88 -7.69
N VAL A 9 -6.78 -7.58 -6.96
CA VAL A 9 -6.32 -7.16 -5.63
C VAL A 9 -5.57 -5.82 -5.71
N ALA A 10 -4.68 -5.64 -6.69
CA ALA A 10 -3.98 -4.36 -6.92
C ALA A 10 -4.96 -3.21 -7.16
N THR A 11 -6.00 -3.44 -7.96
CA THR A 11 -7.02 -2.44 -8.26
C THR A 11 -7.81 -2.05 -7.01
N LEU A 12 -8.33 -3.04 -6.28
CA LEU A 12 -9.10 -2.81 -5.06
C LEU A 12 -8.24 -2.13 -3.99
N TYR A 13 -7.03 -2.62 -3.77
CA TYR A 13 -6.10 -2.05 -2.81
C TYR A 13 -5.80 -0.58 -3.10
N SER A 14 -5.50 -0.26 -4.37
CA SER A 14 -5.18 1.11 -4.77
C SER A 14 -6.35 2.08 -4.59
N ILE A 15 -7.57 1.66 -4.94
CA ILE A 15 -8.77 2.49 -4.76
C ILE A 15 -9.03 2.73 -3.27
N ILE A 16 -8.98 1.68 -2.46
CA ILE A 16 -9.19 1.78 -1.01
C ILE A 16 -8.13 2.69 -0.38
N LEU A 17 -6.85 2.50 -0.73
CA LEU A 17 -5.74 3.31 -0.21
C LEU A 17 -5.94 4.80 -0.54
N ALA A 18 -6.25 5.13 -1.78
CA ALA A 18 -6.49 6.52 -2.20
C ALA A 18 -7.67 7.18 -1.45
N ILE A 19 -8.76 6.44 -1.24
CA ILE A 19 -9.95 6.94 -0.54
C ILE A 19 -9.66 7.14 0.95
N VAL A 20 -9.06 6.14 1.60
CA VAL A 20 -8.71 6.21 3.02
C VAL A 20 -7.76 7.39 3.26
N GLU A 21 -6.76 7.56 2.40
CA GLU A 21 -5.80 8.67 2.52
C GLU A 21 -6.48 10.03 2.35
N ALA A 22 -7.40 10.16 1.38
CA ALA A 22 -8.17 11.37 1.20
C ALA A 22 -9.06 11.68 2.40
N ILE A 23 -9.68 10.68 3.02
CA ILE A 23 -10.52 10.84 4.23
C ILE A 23 -9.66 11.27 5.42
N LEU A 24 -8.48 10.65 5.61
CA LEU A 24 -7.60 10.93 6.74
C LEU A 24 -6.99 12.34 6.72
N ASN A 25 -6.69 12.86 5.54
CA ASN A 25 -6.11 14.19 5.37
C ASN A 25 -7.15 15.28 5.05
N TRP A 26 -8.44 14.92 5.00
CA TRP A 26 -9.48 15.88 4.63
C TRP A 26 -9.61 16.99 5.69
N GLY A 27 -9.29 18.22 5.29
CA GLY A 27 -9.41 19.41 6.14
C GLY A 27 -8.13 19.80 6.89
N ASP A 28 -7.23 18.85 7.16
CA ASP A 28 -5.93 19.11 7.76
C ASP A 28 -4.85 18.26 7.07
N TRP A 29 -4.36 18.77 5.94
CA TRP A 29 -3.37 18.07 5.14
C TRP A 29 -2.04 18.00 5.88
N GLN A 30 -1.60 16.78 6.16
CA GLN A 30 -0.32 16.54 6.79
C GLN A 30 0.85 16.96 5.89
N TYR A 31 2.05 16.98 6.45
CA TYR A 31 3.28 17.26 5.71
C TYR A 31 3.38 16.38 4.46
N ALA A 32 3.50 17.02 3.29
CA ALA A 32 3.27 16.40 1.98
C ALA A 32 3.96 15.05 1.74
N PRO A 33 5.23 14.84 2.15
CA PRO A 33 5.89 13.55 2.04
C PRO A 33 5.17 12.36 2.69
N LEU A 34 4.32 12.57 3.70
CA LEU A 34 3.65 11.49 4.42
C LEU A 34 2.47 10.89 3.65
N TRP A 35 1.70 11.70 2.93
CA TRP A 35 0.52 11.23 2.17
C TRP A 35 0.81 11.03 0.68
N ILE A 36 1.83 11.71 0.12
CA ILE A 36 2.16 11.61 -1.30
C ILE A 36 2.69 10.23 -1.69
N VAL A 37 3.36 9.54 -0.74
CA VAL A 37 3.89 8.19 -0.95
C VAL A 37 2.78 7.17 -1.19
N ASP A 38 1.63 7.34 -0.55
CA ASP A 38 0.47 6.46 -0.75
C ASP A 38 -0.14 6.65 -2.14
N TYR A 39 -0.27 7.89 -2.62
CA TYR A 39 -0.71 8.13 -4.01
C TYR A 39 0.31 7.64 -5.04
N LEU A 40 1.60 7.67 -4.73
CA LEU A 40 2.62 7.08 -5.59
C LEU A 40 2.43 5.56 -5.72
N ILE A 41 2.17 4.86 -4.62
CA ILE A 41 1.82 3.43 -4.62
C ILE A 41 0.61 3.18 -5.52
N VAL A 42 -0.45 3.99 -5.36
CA VAL A 42 -1.68 3.91 -6.16
C VAL A 42 -1.37 4.05 -7.66
N ILE A 43 -0.59 5.05 -8.05
CA ILE A 43 -0.23 5.28 -9.46
C ILE A 43 0.57 4.10 -10.02
N ILE A 44 1.55 3.59 -9.27
CA ILE A 44 2.38 2.45 -9.71
C ILE A 44 1.51 1.20 -9.89
N LEU A 45 0.65 0.87 -8.93
CA LEU A 45 -0.19 -0.32 -9.01
C LEU A 45 -1.27 -0.22 -10.11
N LEU A 46 -1.94 0.93 -10.25
CA LEU A 46 -2.95 1.12 -11.30
C LEU A 46 -2.31 1.18 -12.70
N SER A 47 -1.13 1.79 -12.84
CA SER A 47 -0.41 1.76 -14.12
C SER A 47 0.02 0.35 -14.49
N ALA A 48 0.40 -0.49 -13.51
CA ALA A 48 0.68 -1.89 -13.75
C ALA A 48 -0.56 -2.66 -14.24
N VAL A 49 -1.75 -2.32 -13.74
CA VAL A 49 -3.01 -2.96 -14.16
C VAL A 49 -3.42 -2.52 -15.58
N PHE A 50 -3.51 -1.21 -15.81
CA PHE A 50 -4.15 -0.68 -17.02
C PHE A 50 -3.17 -0.42 -18.16
N VAL A 51 -2.00 0.13 -17.87
CA VAL A 51 -1.05 0.64 -18.88
C VAL A 51 -0.06 -0.45 -19.31
N PHE A 52 0.66 -1.02 -18.35
CA PHE A 52 1.76 -1.94 -18.67
C PHE A 52 1.26 -3.36 -18.97
N LYS A 53 2.00 -4.09 -19.82
CA LYS A 53 1.72 -5.48 -20.20
C LYS A 53 3.00 -6.33 -20.14
N LYS A 54 2.83 -7.66 -20.16
CA LYS A 54 3.93 -8.65 -20.19
C LYS A 54 4.92 -8.44 -19.04
N ASN A 55 6.23 -8.43 -19.31
CA ASN A 55 7.27 -8.35 -18.28
C ASN A 55 7.28 -7.04 -17.52
N ILE A 56 6.94 -5.92 -18.17
CA ILE A 56 6.92 -4.60 -17.51
C ILE A 56 5.79 -4.53 -16.48
N GLN A 57 4.61 -5.11 -16.79
CA GLN A 57 3.51 -5.22 -15.83
C GLN A 57 3.96 -5.94 -14.54
N ARG A 58 4.70 -7.04 -14.67
CA ARG A 58 5.23 -7.78 -13.53
C ARG A 58 6.19 -6.93 -12.68
N LEU A 59 7.12 -6.23 -13.33
CA LEU A 59 8.09 -5.38 -12.63
C LEU A 59 7.40 -4.23 -11.88
N MET A 60 6.38 -3.62 -12.49
CA MET A 60 5.62 -2.54 -11.85
C MET A 60 4.76 -3.04 -10.68
N LEU A 61 4.19 -4.24 -10.77
CA LEU A 61 3.51 -4.87 -9.63
C LEU A 61 4.49 -5.17 -8.49
N LEU A 62 5.68 -5.73 -8.78
CA LEU A 62 6.70 -5.95 -7.75
C LEU A 62 7.13 -4.64 -7.09
N LEU A 63 7.35 -3.60 -7.89
CA LEU A 63 7.72 -2.28 -7.39
C LEU A 63 6.62 -1.72 -6.47
N GLY A 64 5.37 -1.71 -6.93
CA GLY A 64 4.25 -1.18 -6.16
C GLY A 64 4.01 -1.96 -4.87
N TRP A 65 3.99 -3.30 -4.92
CA TRP A 65 3.77 -4.13 -3.75
C TRP A 65 4.91 -4.07 -2.73
N ALA A 66 6.16 -4.08 -3.18
CA ALA A 66 7.31 -3.99 -2.29
C ALA A 66 7.40 -2.60 -1.63
N PHE A 67 7.16 -1.54 -2.42
CA PHE A 67 7.14 -0.18 -1.89
C PHE A 67 6.01 0.00 -0.87
N SER A 68 4.81 -0.49 -1.18
CA SER A 68 3.67 -0.52 -0.26
C SER A 68 3.96 -1.27 1.03
N ALA A 69 4.58 -2.46 0.95
CA ALA A 69 4.96 -3.23 2.13
C ALA A 69 5.98 -2.47 3.00
N GLY A 70 6.95 -1.79 2.37
CA GLY A 70 7.94 -0.96 3.09
C GLY A 70 7.31 0.22 3.82
N VAL A 71 6.42 0.96 3.16
CA VAL A 71 5.70 2.09 3.77
C VAL A 71 4.81 1.61 4.92
N MET A 72 4.00 0.57 4.70
CA MET A 72 3.11 0.05 5.74
C MET A 72 3.88 -0.56 6.91
N TYR A 73 5.04 -1.16 6.67
CA TYR A 73 5.95 -1.60 7.73
C TYR A 73 6.42 -0.42 8.59
N MET A 74 6.90 0.66 7.96
CA MET A 74 7.32 1.86 8.68
C MET A 74 6.17 2.45 9.52
N VAL A 75 4.98 2.61 8.92
CA VAL A 75 3.80 3.15 9.60
C VAL A 75 3.37 2.26 10.77
N LEU A 76 3.44 0.93 10.63
CA LEU A 76 3.12 0.01 11.72
C LEU A 76 3.99 0.28 12.95
N PHE A 77 5.31 0.39 12.76
CA PHE A 77 6.23 0.61 13.88
C PHE A 77 6.13 2.01 14.48
N ILE A 78 5.88 3.04 13.67
CA ILE A 78 5.58 4.39 14.18
C ILE A 78 4.36 4.37 15.11
N ASN A 79 3.34 3.57 14.80
CA ASN A 79 2.15 3.45 15.64
C ASN A 79 2.32 2.52 16.86
N LEU A 80 3.39 1.72 16.92
CA LEU A 80 3.73 0.86 18.05
C LEU A 80 4.74 1.49 19.01
N GLU A 81 5.41 2.58 18.60
CA GLU A 81 6.30 3.33 19.47
C GLU A 81 5.52 3.88 20.68
N PRO A 82 6.00 3.66 21.92
CA PRO A 82 5.36 4.23 23.09
C PRO A 82 5.47 5.75 23.03
N THR A 83 4.33 6.43 22.83
CA THR A 83 4.28 7.89 22.87
C THR A 83 4.71 8.39 24.25
N PRO A 84 5.64 9.36 24.35
CA PRO A 84 5.77 10.15 25.56
C PRO A 84 4.39 10.75 25.88
N THR A 85 3.99 10.68 27.15
CA THR A 85 2.65 10.94 27.71
C THR A 85 2.06 12.34 27.47
N THR A 86 2.52 13.11 26.49
CA THR A 86 2.15 14.52 26.26
C THR A 86 1.42 14.78 24.94
N ILE A 87 1.30 13.79 24.05
CA ILE A 87 0.54 13.96 22.79
C ILE A 87 -0.35 12.74 22.62
N ALA A 88 -1.60 12.85 23.09
CA ALA A 88 -2.63 11.86 22.81
C ALA A 88 -2.82 11.80 21.29
N SER A 89 -2.28 10.75 20.67
CA SER A 89 -2.55 10.43 19.27
C SER A 89 -4.03 10.05 19.16
N PRO A 90 -4.86 10.79 18.41
CA PRO A 90 -6.26 10.46 18.27
C PRO A 90 -6.38 9.14 17.49
N ASN A 91 -7.03 8.13 18.08
CA ASN A 91 -7.42 6.87 17.43
C ASN A 91 -6.30 5.92 16.97
N ILE A 92 -5.29 5.64 17.80
CA ILE A 92 -4.31 4.55 17.54
C ILE A 92 -5.03 3.19 17.40
N GLU A 93 -6.02 2.91 18.25
CA GLU A 93 -6.70 1.59 18.30
C GLU A 93 -7.45 1.23 17.02
N GLY A 94 -7.98 2.22 16.28
CA GLY A 94 -8.69 1.99 15.02
C GLY A 94 -7.77 1.90 13.80
N LYS A 95 -6.62 2.59 13.82
CA LYS A 95 -5.71 2.66 12.65
C LYS A 95 -4.75 1.48 12.58
N LEU A 96 -4.27 1.00 13.72
CA LEU A 96 -3.26 -0.08 13.77
C LEU A 96 -3.71 -1.38 13.06
N PRO A 97 -4.95 -1.89 13.23
CA PRO A 97 -5.40 -3.08 12.51
C PRO A 97 -5.47 -2.88 10.99
N LEU A 98 -5.83 -1.66 10.53
CA LEU A 98 -5.92 -1.34 9.11
C LEU A 98 -4.54 -1.30 8.46
N VAL A 99 -3.55 -0.72 9.14
CA VAL A 99 -2.15 -0.72 8.69
C VAL A 99 -1.62 -2.16 8.62
N GLY A 100 -1.90 -2.98 9.64
CA GLY A 100 -1.53 -4.40 9.65
C GLY A 100 -2.16 -5.18 8.48
N LEU A 101 -3.44 -4.95 8.20
CA LEU A 101 -4.12 -5.55 7.05
C LEU A 101 -3.49 -5.10 5.72
N ALA A 102 -3.23 -3.80 5.57
CA ALA A 102 -2.61 -3.25 4.37
C ALA A 102 -1.20 -3.81 4.12
N LEU A 103 -0.42 -4.00 5.19
CA LEU A 103 0.88 -4.67 5.13
C LEU A 103 0.74 -6.13 4.67
N MET A 104 -0.18 -6.88 5.27
CA MET A 104 -0.42 -8.28 4.89
C MET A 104 -0.84 -8.42 3.43
N VAL A 105 -1.75 -7.57 2.96
CA VAL A 105 -2.17 -7.53 1.54
C VAL A 105 -0.98 -7.23 0.63
N SER A 106 -0.11 -6.28 1.02
CA SER A 106 1.08 -5.93 0.24
C SER A 106 2.10 -7.07 0.14
N ILE A 107 2.30 -7.82 1.23
CA ILE A 107 3.15 -9.02 1.25
C ILE A 107 2.56 -10.10 0.35
N VAL A 108 1.25 -10.37 0.45
CA VAL A 108 0.56 -11.35 -0.39
C VAL A 108 0.66 -10.96 -1.87
N GLY A 109 0.44 -9.70 -2.21
CA GLY A 109 0.60 -9.17 -3.58
C GLY A 109 2.02 -9.38 -4.11
N THR A 110 3.04 -9.12 -3.29
CA THR A 110 4.44 -9.39 -3.62
C THR A 110 4.67 -10.86 -3.93
N VAL A 111 4.25 -11.75 -3.03
CA VAL A 111 4.41 -13.22 -3.17
C VAL A 111 3.69 -13.73 -4.42
N LEU A 112 2.46 -13.29 -4.68
CA LEU A 112 1.71 -13.65 -5.89
C LEU A 112 2.47 -13.24 -7.16
N THR A 113 3.08 -12.06 -7.15
CA THR A 113 3.85 -11.56 -8.30
C THR A 113 5.13 -12.37 -8.52
N ILE A 114 5.80 -12.81 -7.46
CA ILE A 114 7.00 -13.68 -7.53
C ILE A 114 6.64 -15.08 -8.03
N ILE A 115 5.57 -15.69 -7.50
CA ILE A 115 5.13 -17.03 -7.93
C ILE A 115 4.78 -17.03 -9.42
N ASP A 116 4.10 -15.98 -9.89
CA ASP A 116 3.78 -15.81 -11.31
C ASP A 116 5.03 -15.64 -12.19
N SER A 117 6.17 -15.22 -11.61
CA SER A 117 7.44 -15.14 -12.34
C SER A 117 8.05 -16.51 -12.63
N LYS A 118 7.81 -17.50 -11.74
CA LYS A 118 8.43 -18.83 -11.80
C LYS A 118 7.68 -19.80 -12.72
N ASN A 119 6.39 -19.54 -12.95
CA ASN A 119 5.50 -20.39 -13.76
C ASN A 119 5.43 -19.98 -15.24
N ASN A 120 6.39 -19.17 -15.72
CA ASN A 120 6.29 -18.44 -16.98
C ASN A 120 7.63 -18.42 -17.71
#